data_AF-A0A529R4E6-F1
#
_entry.id   AF-A0A529R4E6-F1
#
_cell.length_a   1.000
_cell.length_b   1.000
_cell.length_c   1.000
_cell.angle_alpha   90.00
_cell.angle_beta   90.00
_cell.angle_gamma   90.00
#
_symmetry.space_group_name_H-M   'P 1'
#
loop_
_entity.id
_entity.type
_entity.pdbx_description
1 polymer ?
#
loop_
_entity_poly.entity_id
_entity_poly.type
_entity_poly.pdbx_seq_one_letter_code
_entity_poly.pdbx_strand_id
1 'polypeptide(L)' 'MKVRRIVANIETPDIAAAKRFYQDVLGLDVLMDQGWILTCGSAET' A
#
# COMPACT_ATOMS: atom_id res chain seq x y z
N MET A 1 12.09 -6.55 22.47
CA MET A 1 11.64 -6.41 21.06
C MET A 1 10.86 -5.11 20.91
N LYS A 2 11.01 -4.37 19.82
CA LYS A 2 10.24 -3.15 19.52
C LYS A 2 9.56 -3.32 18.17
N VAL A 3 8.25 -3.11 18.11
CA VAL A 3 7.48 -3.11 16.85
C VAL A 3 7.91 -1.91 16.02
N ARG A 4 8.17 -2.12 14.73
CA ARG A 4 8.60 -1.07 13.80
C ARG A 4 7.44 -0.44 13.04
N ARG A 5 6.56 -1.27 12.47
CA ARG A 5 5.29 -0.86 11.86
C ARG A 5 4.31 -2.03 11.82
N ILE A 6 3.03 -1.72 11.71
CA ILE A 6 1.95 -2.67 11.43
C ILE A 6 1.38 -2.28 10.07
N VAL A 7 1.19 -3.24 9.18
CA VAL A 7 0.68 -3.03 7.81
C VAL A 7 -0.58 -3.86 7.65
N ALA A 8 -1.67 -3.24 7.21
CA ALA A 8 -2.90 -3.96 6.89
C ALA A 8 -2.76 -4.63 5.52
N ASN A 9 -2.97 -5.95 5.46
CA ASN A 9 -2.98 -6.70 4.21
C ASN A 9 -4.44 -6.85 3.74
N ILE A 10 -4.76 -6.28 2.58
CA ILE A 10 -6.12 -6.30 2.03
C ILE A 10 -6.09 -7.12 0.74
N GLU A 11 -6.89 -8.18 0.69
CA GLU A 11 -7.09 -8.94 -0.53
C GLU A 11 -7.95 -8.13 -1.52
N THR A 12 -7.51 -8.07 -2.78
CA THR A 12 -8.27 -7.46 -3.87
C THR A 12 -8.14 -8.31 -5.12
N PRO A 13 -9.22 -8.52 -5.89
CA PRO A 13 -9.14 -9.18 -7.18
C PRO A 13 -8.45 -8.32 -8.25
N ASP A 14 -8.37 -7.00 -8.05
CA ASP A 14 -7.73 -6.07 -8.98
C ASP A 14 -6.79 -5.09 -8.25
N ILE A 15 -5.48 -5.31 -8.41
CA ILE A 15 -4.44 -4.50 -7.76
C ILE A 15 -4.36 -3.10 -8.39
N ALA A 16 -4.67 -2.95 -9.68
CA ALA A 16 -4.60 -1.68 -10.38
C ALA A 16 -5.67 -0.69 -9.90
N ALA A 17 -6.89 -1.14 -9.65
CA ALA A 17 -7.96 -0.37 -9.06
C ALA A 17 -7.61 0.06 -7.63
N ALA A 18 -7.06 -0.85 -6.83
CA ALA A 18 -6.58 -0.52 -5.49
C ALA A 18 -5.47 0.54 -5.52
N LYS A 19 -4.49 0.38 -6.42
CA LYS A 19 -3.43 1.37 -6.64
C LYS A 19 -4.02 2.75 -6.94
N ARG A 20 -4.95 2.84 -7.88
CA ARG A 20 -5.59 4.13 -8.23
C ARG A 20 -6.30 4.75 -7.03
N PHE A 21 -6.98 3.96 -6.22
CA PHE A 21 -7.62 4.47 -5.01
C PHE A 21 -6.60 4.96 -3.97
N TYR A 22 -5.64 4.13 -3.58
CA TYR A 22 -4.68 4.48 -2.53
C TYR A 22 -3.68 5.56 -2.97
N GLN A 23 -3.32 5.62 -4.25
CA GLN A 23 -2.38 6.62 -4.76
C GLN A 23 -3.08 7.92 -5.17
N ASP A 24 -4.12 7.85 -5.99
CA ASP A 24 -4.71 9.02 -6.64
C ASP A 24 -5.74 9.70 -5.71
N VAL A 25 -6.53 8.92 -4.98
CA VAL A 25 -7.57 9.44 -4.07
C VAL A 25 -6.99 9.75 -2.69
N LEU A 26 -6.20 8.83 -2.13
CA LEU A 26 -5.62 9.00 -0.79
C LEU A 26 -4.23 9.65 -0.80
N GLY A 27 -3.61 9.84 -1.96
CA GLY A 27 -2.31 10.50 -2.07
C GLY A 27 -1.13 9.68 -1.53
N LEU A 28 -1.28 8.36 -1.36
CA LEU A 28 -0.21 7.49 -0.86
C LEU A 28 0.79 7.14 -1.96
N ASP A 29 2.05 6.93 -1.58
CA ASP A 29 3.08 6.52 -2.52
C ASP A 29 3.20 5.00 -2.61
N VAL A 30 3.64 4.49 -3.77
CA VAL A 30 3.91 3.05 -3.92
C VAL A 30 5.30 2.77 -3.39
N LEU A 31 5.36 2.20 -2.19
CA LEU A 31 6.60 1.89 -1.51
C LEU A 31 7.22 0.57 -2.00
N MET A 32 6.39 -0.35 -2.50
CA MET A 32 6.82 -1.64 -3.05
C MET A 32 5.75 -2.23 -3.97
N ASP A 33 6.18 -2.80 -5.08
CA ASP A 33 5.33 -3.56 -6.01
C ASP A 33 6.05 -4.84 -6.43
N GLN A 34 5.40 -5.99 -6.24
CA GLN A 34 5.94 -7.31 -6.61
C GLN A 34 5.01 -8.07 -7.58
N GLY A 35 4.07 -7.38 -8.23
CA GLY A 35 3.06 -7.99 -9.12
C GLY A 35 1.94 -8.78 -8.42
N TRP A 36 2.20 -9.43 -7.29
CA TRP A 36 1.18 -10.13 -6.48
C TRP A 36 0.77 -9.38 -5.20
N ILE A 37 1.61 -8.45 -4.75
CA ILE A 37 1.35 -7.56 -3.61
C ILE A 37 1.88 -6.16 -3.91
N LEU A 38 1.09 -5.17 -3.53
CA LEU A 38 1.42 -3.75 -3.64
C LEU A 38 1.33 -3.11 -2.26
N THR A 39 2.36 -2.38 -1.87
CA THR A 39 2.42 -1.64 -0.61
C THR A 39 2.32 -0.16 -0.89
N CYS A 40 1.21 0.46 -0.45
CA CYS A 40 1.05 1.91 -0.41
C CYS A 40 1.34 2.45 0.99
N GLY A 41 1.91 3.65 1.07
CA GLY A 41 2.07 4.36 2.32
C GLY A 41 2.56 5.79 2.12
N SER A 42 2.46 6.58 3.18
CA SER A 42 3.05 7.92 3.22
C SER A 42 4.50 7.84 3.71
N ALA A 43 5.33 8.80 3.32
CA ALA A 43 6.69 8.96 3.87
C ALA A 43 6.69 9.47 5.33
N GLU A 44 5.52 9.75 5.88
CA GLU A 44 5.33 10.21 7.25
C GLU A 44 5.46 9.05 8.23
N THR A 45 6.27 9.26 9.27
CA THR A 45 6.77 8.23 10.19
C THR A 45 5.88 8.05 11.41
#